data_AF-A0YQY8-F1
#
_entry.id   AF-A0YQY8-F1
#
_cell.length_a   1.000
_cell.length_b   1.000
_cell.length_c   1.000
_cell.angle_alpha   90.00
_cell.angle_beta   90.00
_cell.angle_gamma   90.00
#
_symmetry.space_group_name_H-M   'P 1'
#
loop_
_entity.id
_entity.type
_entity.pdbx_description
1 polymer ?
#
loop_
_entity_poly.entity_id
_entity_poly.type
_entity_poly.pdbx_seq_one_letter_code
_entity_poly.pdbx_strand_id
1 'polypeptide(L)'
;MLESLVFGLTLFLFCGKEAIANTRILPTSFPNVLAQAKVYAGEPDDDTEELLEQLNATPEQKQKMEDIRAKYQAQISQHKQQVRQTQQQLQELLSTNASESQIRQKYDELSRLKQEMSKLQFEIILQVREVLTPEQRRQFAEIMEQRRRNRPRSNRQ
;
A
#
# COMPACT_ATOMS: atom_id res chain seq x y z
N MET A 1 -59.47 -44.31 30.54
CA MET A 1 -59.35 -45.04 29.26
C MET A 1 -58.65 -44.12 28.27
N LEU A 2 -57.55 -44.63 27.68
CA LEU A 2 -56.69 -44.09 26.61
C LEU A 2 -55.88 -42.83 26.96
N GLU A 3 -54.56 -42.89 27.20
CA GLU A 3 -53.38 -43.29 26.39
C GLU A 3 -52.87 -42.22 25.40
N SER A 4 -51.55 -42.03 25.45
CA SER A 4 -50.61 -41.41 24.49
C SER A 4 -50.30 -39.91 24.63
N LEU A 5 -49.09 -39.53 25.10
CA LEU A 5 -47.81 -39.35 24.34
C LEU A 5 -47.90 -38.10 23.42
N VAL A 6 -47.05 -37.07 23.48
CA VAL A 6 -45.60 -37.09 23.20
C VAL A 6 -44.93 -35.80 23.74
N PHE A 7 -43.75 -36.02 24.30
CA PHE A 7 -42.71 -35.08 24.73
C PHE A 7 -42.22 -34.12 23.62
N GLY A 8 -41.66 -32.99 24.05
CA GLY A 8 -40.47 -32.48 23.36
C GLY A 8 -40.53 -31.03 22.93
N LEU A 9 -40.26 -30.15 23.89
CA LEU A 9 -39.63 -28.86 23.67
C LEU A 9 -38.31 -29.09 22.90
N THR A 10 -38.36 -29.08 21.57
CA THR A 10 -37.18 -29.13 20.71
C THR A 10 -37.04 -27.79 19.99
N LEU A 11 -36.32 -26.91 20.69
CA LEU A 11 -35.72 -25.70 20.17
C LEU A 11 -34.69 -26.09 19.08
N PHE A 12 -35.10 -26.11 17.82
CA PHE A 12 -34.18 -26.18 16.68
C PHE A 12 -34.69 -25.28 15.54
N LEU A 13 -34.58 -23.97 15.75
CA LEU A 13 -34.33 -23.05 14.65
C LEU A 13 -32.83 -22.76 14.65
N PHE A 14 -32.08 -23.69 14.06
CA PHE A 14 -30.73 -23.45 13.57
C PHE A 14 -30.85 -22.50 12.36
N CYS A 15 -31.05 -21.21 12.61
CA CYS A 15 -30.80 -20.20 11.59
C CYS A 15 -29.29 -19.97 11.56
N GLY A 16 -28.60 -20.86 10.84
CA GLY A 16 -27.22 -20.65 10.44
C GLY A 16 -27.13 -19.40 9.58
N LYS A 17 -26.78 -18.28 10.20
CA LYS A 17 -26.10 -17.17 9.54
C LYS A 17 -24.74 -17.03 10.20
N GLU A 18 -23.89 -18.03 9.98
CA GLU A 18 -22.48 -17.74 9.87
C GLU A 18 -22.32 -16.89 8.60
N ALA A 19 -22.60 -15.59 8.73
CA ALA A 19 -21.86 -14.61 7.97
C ALA A 19 -20.43 -14.71 8.49
N ILE A 20 -19.69 -15.68 7.94
CA ILE A 20 -18.23 -15.60 7.88
C ILE A 20 -18.01 -14.32 7.09
N ALA A 21 -17.95 -13.20 7.80
CA ALA A 21 -17.28 -12.02 7.34
C ALA A 21 -15.84 -12.48 7.16
N ASN A 22 -15.58 -13.03 5.97
CA ASN A 22 -14.26 -13.16 5.43
C ASN A 22 -13.80 -11.72 5.20
N THR A 23 -13.47 -11.03 6.29
CA THR A 23 -12.33 -10.14 6.29
C THR A 23 -11.19 -11.05 5.90
N ARG A 24 -11.06 -11.26 4.58
CA ARG A 24 -9.78 -11.35 3.92
C ARG A 24 -9.05 -10.16 4.50
N ILE A 25 -8.29 -10.43 5.56
CA ILE A 25 -7.07 -9.72 5.86
C ILE A 25 -6.45 -9.60 4.48
N LEU A 26 -6.55 -8.39 3.89
CA LEU A 26 -5.89 -8.11 2.62
C LEU A 26 -4.46 -8.58 2.87
N PRO A 27 -3.97 -9.58 2.12
CA PRO A 27 -2.64 -10.09 2.36
C PRO A 27 -1.72 -8.88 2.31
N THR A 28 -1.07 -8.59 3.43
CA THR A 28 -0.01 -7.59 3.57
C THR A 28 1.24 -8.10 2.85
N SER A 29 1.08 -8.58 1.62
CA SER A 29 2.11 -9.18 0.77
C SER A 29 2.58 -8.27 -0.37
N PHE A 30 2.09 -7.02 -0.43
CA PHE A 30 2.72 -5.97 -1.26
C PHE A 30 3.68 -5.00 -0.54
N PRO A 31 4.27 -5.26 0.66
CA PRO A 31 5.24 -4.34 1.22
C PRO A 31 6.51 -4.28 0.38
N ASN A 32 6.82 -5.34 -0.40
CA ASN A 32 7.95 -5.33 -1.33
C ASN A 32 7.68 -4.38 -2.50
N VAL A 33 6.50 -4.44 -3.12
CA VAL A 33 6.11 -3.52 -4.21
C VAL A 33 6.05 -2.07 -3.73
N LEU A 34 5.47 -1.77 -2.56
CA LEU A 34 5.40 -0.40 -2.06
C LEU A 34 6.76 0.17 -1.59
N ALA A 35 7.67 -0.68 -1.09
CA ALA A 35 9.04 -0.28 -0.79
C ALA A 35 9.85 -0.02 -2.07
N GLN A 36 9.69 -0.88 -3.08
CA GLN A 36 10.26 -0.70 -4.41
C GLN A 36 9.74 0.56 -5.09
N ALA A 37 8.45 0.85 -4.95
CA ALA A 37 7.83 2.04 -5.51
C ALA A 37 8.40 3.34 -4.93
N LYS A 38 8.73 3.36 -3.63
CA LYS A 38 9.33 4.53 -3.00
C LYS A 38 10.66 4.92 -3.64
N VAL A 39 11.46 3.91 -4.00
CA VAL A 39 12.74 4.11 -4.71
C VAL A 39 12.49 4.74 -6.09
N TYR A 40 11.41 4.39 -6.78
CA TYR A 40 11.14 4.95 -8.12
C TYR A 40 10.27 6.22 -8.13
N ALA A 41 9.53 6.52 -7.05
CA ALA A 41 8.47 7.53 -7.02
C ALA A 41 8.89 8.90 -6.42
N GLY A 42 10.02 9.44 -6.86
CA GLY A 42 10.47 10.81 -6.55
C GLY A 42 11.14 10.90 -5.18
N GLU A 43 12.41 11.23 -5.07
CA GLU A 43 13.24 12.25 -5.75
C GLU A 43 14.54 11.61 -6.30
N PRO A 44 15.55 12.35 -6.83
CA PRO A 44 16.89 11.80 -6.93
C PRO A 44 17.40 11.72 -5.51
N ASP A 45 17.26 10.55 -4.91
CA ASP A 45 17.95 10.23 -3.69
C ASP A 45 19.18 9.37 -4.02
N ASP A 46 20.18 9.46 -3.16
CA ASP A 46 21.41 8.68 -3.28
C ASP A 46 21.11 7.16 -3.32
N ASP A 47 19.98 6.75 -2.72
CA ASP A 47 19.49 5.36 -2.67
C ASP A 47 19.13 4.78 -4.06
N THR A 48 18.72 5.62 -5.02
CA THR A 48 18.39 5.21 -6.39
C THR A 48 19.63 4.92 -7.24
N GLU A 49 20.63 5.80 -7.20
CA GLU A 49 21.86 5.60 -7.98
C GLU A 49 22.62 4.39 -7.45
N GLU A 50 22.76 4.26 -6.13
CA GLU A 50 23.40 3.10 -5.49
C GLU A 50 22.71 1.78 -5.90
N LEU A 51 21.38 1.79 -5.99
CA LEU A 51 20.64 0.62 -6.44
C LEU A 51 20.94 0.25 -7.91
N LEU A 52 20.97 1.24 -8.81
CA LEU A 52 21.25 1.00 -10.23
C LEU A 52 22.67 0.49 -10.44
N GLU A 53 23.62 0.96 -9.63
CA GLU A 53 24.98 0.42 -9.58
C GLU A 53 25.01 -1.02 -9.09
N GLN A 54 24.30 -1.36 -8.00
CA GLN A 54 24.20 -2.75 -7.50
C GLN A 54 23.60 -3.71 -8.53
N LEU A 55 22.68 -3.22 -9.38
CA LEU A 55 22.07 -3.99 -10.47
C LEU A 55 22.94 -4.07 -11.73
N ASN A 56 24.12 -3.43 -11.73
CA ASN A 56 24.98 -3.27 -12.90
C ASN A 56 24.19 -2.77 -14.12
N ALA A 57 23.31 -1.78 -13.92
CA ALA A 57 22.44 -1.27 -14.96
C ALA A 57 23.25 -0.62 -16.10
N THR A 58 22.92 -0.93 -17.35
CA THR A 58 23.58 -0.32 -18.52
C THR A 58 23.26 1.17 -18.61
N PRO A 59 24.08 1.99 -19.30
CA PRO A 59 23.75 3.39 -19.55
C PRO A 59 22.37 3.59 -20.18
N GLU A 60 21.94 2.71 -21.10
CA GLU A 60 20.59 2.81 -21.68
C GLU A 60 19.49 2.48 -20.67
N GLN A 61 19.73 1.51 -19.77
CA GLN A 61 18.77 1.21 -18.70
C GLN A 61 18.65 2.38 -17.74
N LYS A 62 19.78 3.00 -17.34
CA LYS A 62 19.78 4.21 -16.49
C LYS A 62 18.99 5.35 -17.13
N GLN A 63 19.23 5.65 -18.41
CA GLN A 63 18.48 6.68 -19.12
C GLN A 63 16.96 6.40 -19.14
N LYS A 64 16.56 5.15 -19.43
CA LYS A 64 15.13 4.78 -19.39
C LYS A 64 14.50 4.95 -18.01
N MET A 65 15.25 4.67 -16.93
CA MET A 65 14.78 4.91 -15.57
C MET A 65 14.56 6.41 -15.30
N GLU A 66 15.49 7.25 -15.74
CA GLU A 66 15.35 8.70 -15.63
C GLU A 66 14.13 9.22 -16.40
N ASP A 67 13.90 8.74 -17.62
CA ASP A 67 12.75 9.13 -18.43
C ASP A 67 11.43 8.74 -17.76
N ILE A 68 11.35 7.51 -17.22
CA ILE A 68 10.18 7.05 -16.45
C ILE A 68 9.96 7.97 -15.24
N ARG A 69 11.02 8.32 -14.51
CA ARG A 69 10.92 9.17 -13.33
C ARG A 69 10.48 10.59 -13.68
N ALA A 70 11.08 11.20 -14.70
CA ALA A 70 10.72 12.53 -15.19
C ALA A 70 9.24 12.58 -15.61
N LYS A 71 8.75 11.54 -16.28
CA LYS A 71 7.34 11.42 -16.70
C LYS A 71 6.36 11.51 -15.52
N TYR A 72 6.70 10.95 -14.36
CA TYR A 72 5.79 10.87 -13.21
C TYR A 72 6.06 11.91 -12.11
N GLN A 73 7.20 12.60 -12.16
CA GLN A 73 7.65 13.49 -11.08
C GLN A 73 6.61 14.53 -10.68
N ALA A 74 6.05 15.26 -11.64
CA ALA A 74 5.06 16.30 -11.36
C ALA A 74 3.80 15.74 -10.69
N GLN A 75 3.29 14.61 -11.20
CA GLN A 75 2.10 13.96 -10.66
C GLN A 75 2.33 13.47 -9.23
N ILE A 76 3.50 12.86 -8.97
CA ILE A 76 3.84 12.39 -7.62
C ILE A 76 3.96 13.57 -6.65
N SER A 77 4.66 14.64 -7.04
CA SER A 77 4.81 15.84 -6.22
C SER A 77 3.46 16.45 -5.85
N GLN A 78 2.56 16.56 -6.83
CA GLN A 78 1.20 17.04 -6.60
C GLN A 78 0.42 16.14 -5.65
N HIS A 79 0.41 14.82 -5.87
CA HIS A 79 -0.28 13.87 -4.98
C HIS A 79 0.29 13.88 -3.57
N LYS A 80 1.63 13.97 -3.41
CA LYS A 80 2.29 14.10 -2.10
C LYS A 80 1.81 15.36 -1.37
N GLN A 81 1.71 16.48 -2.07
CA GLN A 81 1.20 17.73 -1.50
C GLN A 81 -0.26 17.59 -1.05
N GLN A 82 -1.12 17.00 -1.88
CA GLN A 82 -2.53 16.77 -1.53
C GLN A 82 -2.66 15.88 -0.30
N VAL A 83 -1.94 14.75 -0.25
CA VAL A 83 -1.94 13.86 0.93
C VAL A 83 -1.52 14.61 2.19
N ARG A 84 -0.46 15.44 2.14
CA ARG A 84 0.00 16.23 3.28
C ARG A 84 -1.06 17.23 3.74
N GLN A 85 -1.65 17.97 2.80
CA GLN A 85 -2.70 18.96 3.10
C GLN A 85 -3.94 18.30 3.71
N THR A 86 -4.45 17.22 3.11
CA THR A 86 -5.62 16.49 3.62
C THR A 86 -5.34 15.88 4.99
N GLN A 87 -4.11 15.40 5.23
CA GLN A 87 -3.71 14.90 6.55
C GLN A 87 -3.67 16.01 7.61
N GLN A 88 -3.15 17.19 7.29
CA GLN A 88 -3.17 18.35 8.20
C GLN A 88 -4.61 18.77 8.53
N GLN A 89 -5.48 18.87 7.51
CA GLN A 89 -6.89 19.18 7.71
C GLN A 89 -7.60 18.13 8.57
N LEU A 90 -7.32 16.84 8.37
CA LEU A 90 -7.87 15.78 9.22
C LEU A 90 -7.42 15.94 10.67
N GLN A 91 -6.14 16.24 10.90
CA GLN A 91 -5.60 16.46 12.24
C GLN A 91 -6.26 17.67 12.92
N GLU A 92 -6.48 18.75 12.18
CA GLU A 92 -7.20 19.93 12.66
C GLU A 92 -8.65 19.60 13.04
N LEU A 93 -9.39 18.91 12.16
CA LEU A 93 -10.77 18.48 12.44
C LEU A 93 -10.85 17.60 13.70
N LEU A 94 -9.89 16.70 13.91
CA LEU A 94 -9.82 15.86 15.12
C LEU A 94 -9.53 16.67 16.39
N SER A 95 -8.94 17.85 16.29
CA SER A 95 -8.60 18.73 17.41
C SER A 95 -9.67 19.80 17.72
N THR A 96 -10.73 19.86 16.93
CA THR A 96 -11.81 20.86 17.03
C THR A 96 -13.16 20.19 17.33
N ASN A 97 -14.22 20.98 17.49
CA ASN A 97 -15.60 20.48 17.67
C ASN A 97 -16.24 20.05 16.33
N ALA A 98 -15.45 19.60 15.36
CA ALA A 98 -15.95 19.14 14.07
C ALA A 98 -16.89 17.94 14.27
N SER A 99 -17.93 17.85 13.43
CA SER A 99 -18.84 16.71 13.48
C SER A 99 -18.15 15.43 13.03
N GLU A 100 -18.62 14.28 13.54
CA GLU A 100 -18.14 12.96 13.13
C GLU A 100 -18.21 12.78 11.60
N SER A 101 -19.27 13.29 10.96
CA SER A 101 -19.44 13.22 9.52
C SER A 101 -18.33 13.95 8.76
N GLN A 102 -17.92 15.15 9.21
CA GLN A 102 -16.83 15.90 8.59
C GLN A 102 -15.49 15.17 8.72
N ILE A 103 -15.23 14.58 9.90
CA ILE A 103 -14.01 13.80 10.15
C ILE A 103 -13.96 12.58 9.23
N ARG A 104 -15.07 11.82 9.12
CA ARG A 104 -15.17 10.64 8.25
C ARG A 104 -14.97 11.02 6.78
N GLN A 105 -15.62 12.07 6.30
CA GLN A 105 -15.47 12.54 4.92
C GLN A 105 -14.01 12.88 4.61
N LYS A 106 -13.31 13.57 5.53
CA LYS A 106 -11.90 13.93 5.34
C LYS A 106 -10.98 12.70 5.40
N TYR A 107 -11.29 11.73 6.26
CA TYR A 107 -10.59 10.44 6.31
C TYR A 107 -10.74 9.65 5.01
N ASP A 108 -11.95 9.61 4.44
CA ASP A 108 -12.22 8.92 3.18
C ASP A 108 -11.48 9.56 2.01
N GLU A 109 -11.43 10.89 1.97
CA GLU A 109 -10.62 11.66 1.01
C GLU A 109 -9.13 11.29 1.11
N LEU A 110 -8.58 11.28 2.33
CA LEU A 110 -7.19 10.90 2.56
C LEU A 110 -6.92 9.45 2.13
N SER A 111 -7.85 8.54 2.41
CA SER A 111 -7.75 7.13 2.04
C SER A 111 -7.75 6.95 0.52
N ARG A 112 -8.61 7.67 -0.19
CA ARG A 112 -8.63 7.67 -1.67
C ARG A 112 -7.32 8.18 -2.25
N LEU A 113 -6.80 9.31 -1.77
CA LEU A 113 -5.52 9.86 -2.24
C LEU A 113 -4.35 8.90 -2.03
N LYS A 114 -4.30 8.20 -0.89
CA LYS A 114 -3.30 7.15 -0.63
C LYS A 114 -3.44 5.95 -1.56
N GLN A 115 -4.66 5.57 -1.89
CA GLN A 115 -4.90 4.49 -2.85
C GLN A 115 -4.48 4.90 -4.27
N GLU A 116 -4.77 6.13 -4.70
CA GLU A 116 -4.35 6.66 -5.99
C GLU A 116 -2.82 6.73 -6.10
N MET A 117 -2.14 7.21 -5.06
CA MET A 117 -0.68 7.16 -4.99
C MET A 117 -0.15 5.72 -5.12
N SER A 118 -0.79 4.75 -4.46
CA SER A 118 -0.38 3.34 -4.55
C SER A 118 -0.55 2.77 -5.97
N LYS A 119 -1.62 3.17 -6.68
CA LYS A 119 -1.82 2.80 -8.09
C LYS A 119 -0.76 3.42 -8.98
N LEU A 120 -0.48 4.71 -8.81
CA LEU A 120 0.56 5.41 -9.56
C LEU A 120 1.94 4.75 -9.40
N GLN A 121 2.27 4.41 -8.16
CA GLN A 121 3.47 3.67 -7.80
C GLN A 121 3.56 2.30 -8.47
N PHE A 122 2.45 1.58 -8.55
CA PHE A 122 2.38 0.29 -9.24
C PHE A 122 2.66 0.42 -10.75
N GLU A 123 2.11 1.44 -11.42
CA GLU A 123 2.36 1.68 -12.85
C GLU A 123 3.83 2.01 -13.15
N ILE A 124 4.49 2.72 -12.24
CA ILE A 124 5.94 2.99 -12.35
C ILE A 124 6.72 1.69 -12.26
N ILE A 125 6.39 0.82 -11.30
CA ILE A 125 7.04 -0.49 -11.14
C ILE A 125 6.89 -1.34 -12.38
N LEU A 126 5.71 -1.37 -13.01
CA LEU A 126 5.50 -2.11 -14.25
C LEU A 126 6.44 -1.62 -15.35
N GLN A 127 6.57 -0.30 -15.54
CA GLN A 127 7.48 0.26 -16.54
C GLN A 127 8.95 -0.04 -16.24
N VAL A 128 9.37 0.10 -14.98
CA VAL A 128 10.73 -0.22 -14.55
C VAL A 128 11.05 -1.70 -14.79
N ARG A 129 10.11 -2.60 -14.46
CA ARG A 129 10.26 -4.03 -14.66
C ARG A 129 10.57 -4.34 -16.13
N GLU A 130 9.93 -3.67 -17.08
CA GLU A 130 10.16 -3.89 -18.52
C GLU A 130 11.57 -3.47 -18.99
N VAL A 131 12.26 -2.61 -18.25
CA VAL A 131 13.65 -2.20 -18.57
C VAL A 131 14.68 -3.17 -18.01
N LEU A 132 14.40 -3.79 -16.86
CA LEU A 132 15.31 -4.72 -16.18
C LEU A 132 15.26 -6.13 -16.79
N THR A 133 16.40 -6.81 -16.83
CA THR A 133 16.48 -8.22 -17.22
C THR A 133 15.87 -9.14 -16.17
N PRO A 134 15.48 -10.40 -16.51
CA PRO A 134 14.99 -11.37 -15.54
C PRO A 134 15.93 -11.63 -14.36
N GLU A 135 17.23 -11.55 -14.58
CA GLU A 135 18.28 -11.70 -13.57
C GLU A 135 18.33 -10.47 -12.65
N GLN A 136 18.34 -9.26 -13.23
CA GLN A 136 18.30 -8.02 -12.46
C GLN A 136 17.02 -7.91 -11.61
N ARG A 137 15.87 -8.39 -12.10
CA ARG A 137 14.63 -8.43 -11.32
C ARG A 137 14.75 -9.31 -10.07
N ARG A 138 15.48 -10.43 -10.17
CA ARG A 138 15.74 -11.33 -9.03
C ARG A 138 16.67 -10.66 -8.02
N GLN A 139 17.78 -10.09 -8.48
CA GLN A 139 18.71 -9.33 -7.64
C GLN A 139 18.00 -8.16 -6.94
N PHE A 140 17.17 -7.44 -7.66
CA PHE A 140 16.37 -6.35 -7.12
C PHE A 140 15.46 -6.81 -5.97
N ALA A 141 14.77 -7.94 -6.12
CA ALA A 141 13.93 -8.50 -5.07
C ALA A 141 14.74 -8.89 -3.81
N GLU A 142 15.96 -9.40 -3.98
CA GLU A 142 16.87 -9.75 -2.89
C GLU A 142 17.38 -8.51 -2.14
N ILE A 143 17.83 -7.47 -2.87
CA ILE A 143 18.28 -6.19 -2.30
C ILE A 143 17.15 -5.58 -1.45
N MET A 144 15.93 -5.60 -1.97
CA MET A 144 14.78 -5.02 -1.26
C MET A 144 14.42 -5.81 0.01
N GLU A 145 14.51 -7.13 -0.03
CA GLU A 145 14.34 -7.97 1.15
C GLU A 145 15.42 -7.71 2.20
N GLN A 146 16.69 -7.53 1.79
CA GLN A 146 17.78 -7.17 2.69
C GLN A 146 17.57 -5.79 3.33
N ARG A 147 17.25 -4.77 2.53
CA ARG A 147 16.92 -3.41 3.02
C ARG A 147 15.78 -3.47 4.04
N ARG A 148 14.76 -4.30 3.80
CA ARG A 148 13.65 -4.51 4.74
C ARG A 148 14.10 -5.11 6.07
N ARG A 149 14.98 -6.11 6.05
CA ARG A 149 15.53 -6.76 7.26
C ARG A 149 16.44 -5.81 8.05
N ASN A 150 17.23 -5.01 7.35
CA ASN A 150 18.20 -4.09 7.93
C ASN A 150 17.57 -2.79 8.41
N ARG A 151 16.31 -2.52 8.06
CA ARG A 151 15.60 -1.35 8.57
C ARG A 151 15.53 -1.43 10.09
N PRO A 152 16.12 -0.47 10.84
CA PRO A 152 16.03 -0.47 12.29
C PRO A 152 14.55 -0.53 12.67
N ARG A 153 14.17 -1.53 13.48
CA ARG A 153 12.88 -1.47 14.16
C ARG A 153 12.93 -0.21 15.01
N SER A 154 12.29 0.87 14.56
CA SER A 154 12.16 2.05 15.40
C SER A 154 11.47 1.59 16.67
N ASN A 155 12.21 1.58 17.79
CA ASN A 155 11.61 1.46 19.11
C ASN A 155 10.59 2.60 19.21
N ARG A 156 9.31 2.28 19.04
CA ARG A 156 8.25 3.08 19.65
C ARG A 156 8.31 2.74 21.14
N GLN A 157 9.16 3.47 21.86
CA GLN A 157 9.00 3.68 23.30
C GLN A 157 8.04 4.86 23.48
#